data_AF-A0A519ISW4-F1
#
_entry.id   AF-A0A519ISW4-F1
#
_cell.length_a   1.000
_cell.length_b   1.000
_cell.length_c   1.000
_cell.angle_alpha   90.00
_cell.angle_beta   90.00
_cell.angle_gamma   90.00
#
_symmetry.space_group_name_H-M   'P 1'
#
loop_
_entity.id
_entity.type
_entity.pdbx_description
1 polymer ?
#
loop_
_entity_poly.entity_id
_entity_poly.type
_entity_poly.pdbx_seq_one_letter_code
_entity_poly.pdbx_strand_id
1 'polypeptide(L)'
;MSCAALLASCGGGSSDGEDVGPTPGVQQFPGGVWEGTVGTGAAQRQVVGYIDPGPLGTGGEFYLAREAPGAAGFDALYGRLNVNVTAVLATGVTYHSVQDGKFATGLTLRGTASNSGKIGRTDGISGNYSDPVQTAAASGAVVPIKLSYSSLNFHTATASLIEGTYRGTGLFGGGWVLTVTPQGQLSGRIGGCLVAGSATPRAAGSPLYSLTLNLSGDTTSCGASGTQQSGIAVLRFDAAGTPNGIWAFTRNATGPDNTYVLNGISDPRTVTPPSATPLSVAGNWQGSFTLPAGVIGDTSVWGSVLPDGGLFFYTNSSINHNALYGRLIRYENNATNNRFVTANDGVFFNRLLANTGAYNESVLIDGTLQSTPGSSTASLFSGTFSYPTQPGGAPTRFSVTPDPLYALPSGKVPNPALIVGTYKMAGAGFGGDTTTLTVFADGAITGLTTSGCEVAGKLLGELGSGLNLYRVEAFGYLNSPNAPITCGLSSGPAQSGSAAAQFDANGNVVGLRILTAGLSVAGTRAHTVFVGAKQVAP
;
A
#
# COMPACT_ATOMS: atom_id res chain seq x y z
N MET A 1 -39.57 44.16 -24.89
CA MET A 1 -38.09 44.18 -25.04
C MET A 1 -37.57 42.87 -24.52
N SER A 2 -37.18 41.99 -25.44
CA SER A 2 -36.54 40.70 -25.19
C SER A 2 -35.21 40.70 -25.92
N CYS A 3 -34.11 40.42 -25.23
CA CYS A 3 -32.83 40.10 -25.89
C CYS A 3 -32.46 38.66 -25.54
N ALA A 4 -32.45 37.81 -26.56
CA ALA A 4 -32.00 36.44 -26.53
C ALA A 4 -30.47 36.40 -26.57
N ALA A 5 -29.85 35.60 -25.70
CA ALA A 5 -28.44 35.22 -25.83
C ALA A 5 -28.38 33.91 -26.64
N LEU A 6 -27.79 33.97 -27.84
CA LEU A 6 -27.60 32.82 -28.72
C LEU A 6 -26.65 31.79 -28.09
N LEU A 7 -27.16 30.56 -27.98
CA LEU A 7 -26.38 29.33 -28.00
C LEU A 7 -25.70 29.19 -29.37
N ALA A 8 -24.40 28.90 -29.39
CA ALA A 8 -23.72 28.41 -30.58
C ALA A 8 -23.42 26.91 -30.40
N SER A 9 -24.38 26.08 -30.79
CA SER A 9 -24.13 24.70 -31.22
C SER A 9 -24.06 24.71 -32.75
N CYS A 10 -23.01 24.16 -33.35
CA CYS A 10 -23.06 23.65 -34.72
C CYS A 10 -22.11 22.46 -34.85
N GLY A 11 -22.68 21.28 -35.07
CA GLY A 11 -22.03 20.21 -35.83
C GLY A 11 -22.58 20.21 -37.25
N GLY A 12 -21.77 19.80 -38.23
CA GLY A 12 -22.17 19.61 -39.64
C GLY A 12 -21.05 20.03 -40.60
N GLY A 13 -20.50 19.06 -41.36
CA GLY A 13 -19.23 19.17 -42.08
C GLY A 13 -19.29 19.68 -43.52
N SER A 14 -18.10 19.85 -44.10
CA SER A 14 -17.81 19.87 -45.54
C SER A 14 -16.34 19.55 -45.76
N SER A 15 -16.07 18.78 -46.81
CA SER A 15 -14.79 18.31 -47.31
C SER A 15 -13.90 19.42 -47.90
N ASP A 16 -12.59 19.15 -47.92
CA ASP A 16 -11.52 19.82 -48.67
C ASP A 16 -10.96 21.15 -48.14
N GLY A 17 -10.66 21.21 -46.84
CA GLY A 17 -9.78 22.23 -46.27
C GLY A 17 -8.61 21.57 -45.56
N GLU A 18 -7.38 22.00 -45.86
CA GLU A 18 -6.19 21.63 -45.09
C GLU A 18 -6.46 21.80 -43.59
N ASP A 19 -5.85 20.94 -42.77
CA ASP A 19 -5.87 20.95 -41.30
C ASP A 19 -5.20 22.25 -40.77
N VAL A 20 -5.79 23.42 -41.03
CA VAL A 20 -5.31 24.70 -40.56
C VAL A 20 -5.76 24.86 -39.11
N GLY A 21 -4.84 24.56 -38.19
CA GLY A 21 -5.01 24.90 -36.79
C GLY A 21 -5.25 26.40 -36.58
N PRO A 22 -5.70 26.82 -35.38
CA PRO A 22 -5.93 28.23 -35.08
C PRO A 22 -4.73 29.09 -35.45
N THR A 23 -4.99 30.26 -36.04
CA THR A 23 -3.99 31.25 -36.48
C THR A 23 -2.91 31.46 -35.40
N PRO A 24 -1.61 31.56 -35.77
CA PRO A 24 -0.57 31.97 -34.83
C PRO A 24 -1.00 33.24 -34.08
N GLY A 25 -0.95 33.22 -32.74
CA GLY A 25 -1.42 34.33 -31.91
C GLY A 25 -2.77 34.13 -31.21
N VAL A 26 -3.40 32.95 -31.32
CA VAL A 26 -4.65 32.63 -30.60
C VAL A 26 -4.38 32.23 -29.15
N GLN A 27 -5.21 32.75 -28.24
CA GLN A 27 -5.19 32.43 -26.80
C GLN A 27 -5.36 30.93 -26.55
N GLN A 28 -4.46 30.37 -25.76
CA GLN A 28 -4.49 28.98 -25.32
C GLN A 28 -5.20 28.82 -23.97
N PHE A 29 -5.84 27.67 -23.78
CA PHE A 29 -6.66 27.34 -22.60
C PHE A 29 -6.21 25.98 -22.04
N PRO A 30 -5.21 25.97 -21.13
CA PRO A 30 -4.52 24.73 -20.75
C PRO A 30 -5.27 23.89 -19.70
N GLY A 31 -6.54 24.18 -19.41
CA GLY A 31 -7.28 23.50 -18.35
C GLY A 31 -7.44 22.00 -18.61
N GLY A 32 -7.06 21.17 -17.64
CA GLY A 32 -7.21 19.71 -17.73
C GLY A 32 -6.06 18.92 -17.12
N VAL A 33 -6.04 17.63 -17.45
CA VAL A 33 -5.03 16.64 -17.09
C VAL A 33 -3.95 16.60 -18.17
N TRP A 34 -2.69 16.53 -17.74
CA TRP A 34 -1.52 16.57 -18.60
C TRP A 34 -0.58 15.42 -18.29
N GLU A 35 0.01 14.85 -19.33
CA GLU A 35 0.99 13.77 -19.25
C GLU A 35 2.20 14.12 -20.12
N GLY A 36 3.39 13.62 -19.79
CA GLY A 36 4.54 13.81 -20.65
C GLY A 36 5.85 13.50 -19.96
N THR A 37 6.89 14.27 -20.28
CA THR A 37 8.25 14.00 -19.80
C THR A 37 8.96 15.23 -19.26
N VAL A 38 9.87 15.00 -18.30
CA VAL A 38 10.79 15.99 -17.74
C VAL A 38 12.23 15.48 -17.88
N GLY A 39 13.17 16.36 -18.21
CA GLY A 39 14.57 16.02 -18.40
C GLY A 39 14.88 15.51 -19.83
N THR A 40 16.13 15.08 -20.04
CA THR A 40 16.63 14.61 -21.34
C THR A 40 17.45 13.34 -21.19
N GLY A 41 17.54 12.54 -22.26
CA GLY A 41 18.35 11.32 -22.31
C GLY A 41 17.99 10.33 -21.21
N ALA A 42 19.00 9.72 -20.58
CA ALA A 42 18.80 8.74 -19.50
C ALA A 42 18.19 9.34 -18.21
N ALA A 43 18.20 10.67 -18.07
CA ALA A 43 17.59 11.39 -16.95
C ALA A 43 16.13 11.79 -17.22
N GLN A 44 15.58 11.44 -18.40
CA GLN A 44 14.17 11.69 -18.72
C GLN A 44 13.26 10.87 -17.80
N ARG A 45 12.20 11.50 -17.31
CA ARG A 45 11.22 10.93 -16.36
C ARG A 45 9.81 11.24 -16.82
N GLN A 46 8.85 10.35 -16.55
CA GLN A 46 7.45 10.65 -16.83
C GLN A 46 6.92 11.70 -15.86
N VAL A 47 5.94 12.47 -16.31
CA VAL A 47 5.21 13.43 -15.50
C VAL A 47 3.72 13.32 -15.80
N VAL A 48 2.90 13.43 -14.75
CA VAL A 48 1.44 13.50 -14.85
C VAL A 48 0.95 14.59 -13.91
N GLY A 49 -0.13 15.28 -14.26
CA GLY A 49 -0.69 16.26 -13.36
C GLY A 49 -1.89 16.98 -13.93
N TYR A 50 -2.23 18.12 -13.34
CA TYR A 50 -3.35 18.94 -13.78
C TYR A 50 -3.01 20.42 -13.80
N ILE A 51 -3.76 21.16 -14.61
CA ILE A 51 -3.83 22.61 -14.62
C ILE A 51 -5.31 22.98 -14.46
N ASP A 52 -5.62 23.72 -13.39
CA ASP A 52 -6.93 24.36 -13.25
C ASP A 52 -7.06 25.46 -14.31
N PRO A 53 -8.16 25.53 -15.07
CA PRO A 53 -8.38 26.58 -16.06
C PRO A 53 -8.36 28.00 -15.47
N GLY A 54 -8.66 28.16 -14.19
CA GLY A 54 -8.91 29.45 -13.55
C GLY A 54 -10.19 30.12 -14.10
N PRO A 55 -10.55 31.31 -13.59
CA PRO A 55 -11.78 31.99 -13.99
C PRO A 55 -11.85 32.37 -15.47
N LEU A 56 -10.70 32.60 -16.11
CA LEU A 56 -10.59 33.03 -17.50
C LEU A 56 -10.22 31.90 -18.46
N GLY A 57 -10.02 30.67 -17.96
CA GLY A 57 -9.54 29.54 -18.75
C GLY A 57 -8.06 29.61 -19.14
N THR A 58 -7.38 30.73 -18.90
CA THR A 58 -5.98 30.97 -19.30
C THR A 58 -4.95 30.44 -18.31
N GLY A 59 -5.38 29.65 -17.32
CA GLY A 59 -4.53 29.03 -16.32
C GLY A 59 -4.89 29.42 -14.90
N GLY A 60 -4.46 28.58 -13.97
CA GLY A 60 -4.78 28.66 -12.56
C GLY A 60 -3.76 27.86 -11.76
N GLU A 61 -4.23 27.21 -10.70
CA GLU A 61 -3.37 26.30 -9.94
C GLU A 61 -2.95 25.11 -10.80
N PHE A 62 -1.70 24.71 -10.71
CA PHE A 62 -1.21 23.48 -11.33
C PHE A 62 -0.48 22.62 -10.32
N TYR A 63 -0.47 21.33 -10.59
CA TYR A 63 0.32 20.34 -9.87
C TYR A 63 0.82 19.31 -10.88
N LEU A 64 2.12 19.04 -10.88
CA LEU A 64 2.78 18.05 -11.71
C LEU A 64 3.55 17.08 -10.81
N ALA A 65 3.22 15.81 -10.93
CA ALA A 65 3.93 14.70 -10.30
C ALA A 65 4.93 14.11 -11.29
N ARG A 66 6.22 14.25 -11.00
CA ARG A 66 7.33 13.77 -11.81
C ARG A 66 7.89 12.50 -11.19
N GLU A 67 8.10 11.44 -11.96
CA GLU A 67 8.82 10.26 -11.47
C GLU A 67 10.21 10.65 -10.93
N ALA A 68 10.45 10.35 -9.66
CA ALA A 68 11.73 10.52 -9.03
C ALA A 68 12.73 9.46 -9.55
N PRO A 69 14.04 9.72 -9.50
CA PRO A 69 15.03 8.70 -9.82
C PRO A 69 14.89 7.44 -8.95
N GLY A 70 14.98 6.27 -9.60
CA GLY A 70 14.86 4.97 -8.92
C GLY A 70 13.41 4.62 -8.59
N ALA A 71 13.21 3.87 -7.50
CA ALA A 71 11.87 3.51 -7.05
C ALA A 71 11.23 4.60 -6.18
N ALA A 72 11.86 5.75 -5.90
CA ALA A 72 11.48 6.70 -4.86
C ALA A 72 10.07 7.31 -4.96
N GLY A 73 9.40 7.24 -6.10
CA GLY A 73 8.03 7.72 -6.28
C GLY A 73 7.91 8.96 -7.14
N PHE A 74 7.19 9.97 -6.66
CA PHE A 74 6.97 11.21 -7.42
C PHE A 74 7.44 12.42 -6.64
N ASP A 75 8.28 13.21 -7.30
CA ASP A 75 8.50 14.60 -6.93
C ASP A 75 7.27 15.43 -7.32
N ALA A 76 7.03 16.52 -6.60
CA ALA A 76 5.91 17.41 -6.88
C ALA A 76 6.40 18.79 -7.32
N LEU A 77 5.85 19.31 -8.41
CA LEU A 77 6.05 20.67 -8.88
C LEU A 77 4.68 21.34 -8.99
N TYR A 78 4.43 22.37 -8.17
CA TYR A 78 3.12 23.00 -8.11
C TYR A 78 3.21 24.50 -7.87
N GLY A 79 2.16 25.20 -8.29
CA GLY A 79 2.09 26.66 -8.19
C GLY A 79 0.91 27.20 -8.96
N ARG A 80 1.05 28.42 -9.46
CA ARG A 80 0.03 29.08 -10.27
C ARG A 80 0.60 29.44 -11.65
N LEU A 81 -0.03 28.89 -12.68
CA LEU A 81 0.37 29.01 -14.07
C LEU A 81 -0.56 29.99 -14.79
N ASN A 82 0.02 30.81 -15.65
CA ASN A 82 -0.69 31.75 -16.51
C ASN A 82 -0.23 31.55 -17.96
N VAL A 83 -1.18 31.58 -18.89
CA VAL A 83 -0.94 31.50 -20.32
C VAL A 83 -1.45 32.76 -20.98
N ASN A 84 -0.55 33.49 -21.62
CA ASN A 84 -0.89 34.65 -22.44
C ASN A 84 -0.59 34.34 -23.89
N VAL A 85 -1.64 34.27 -24.72
CA VAL A 85 -1.56 33.82 -26.11
C VAL A 85 -1.01 32.39 -26.15
N THR A 86 0.30 32.21 -26.32
CA THR A 86 0.99 30.92 -26.26
C THR A 86 2.05 30.87 -25.17
N ALA A 87 2.42 32.01 -24.56
CA ALA A 87 3.46 32.07 -23.55
C ALA A 87 2.95 31.52 -22.21
N VAL A 88 3.62 30.50 -21.71
CA VAL A 88 3.35 29.88 -20.40
C VAL A 88 4.32 30.43 -19.37
N LEU A 89 3.81 30.90 -18.24
CA LEU A 89 4.61 31.40 -17.13
C LEU A 89 4.00 30.99 -15.78
N ALA A 90 4.82 30.45 -14.90
CA ALA A 90 4.55 30.35 -13.47
C ALA A 90 5.77 30.83 -12.70
N THR A 91 5.56 31.69 -11.70
CA THR A 91 6.60 32.20 -10.80
C THR A 91 6.24 31.85 -9.37
N GLY A 92 7.25 31.75 -8.48
CA GLY A 92 6.98 31.34 -7.10
C GLY A 92 6.56 29.87 -7.00
N VAL A 93 7.01 29.04 -7.95
CA VAL A 93 6.70 27.61 -7.99
C VAL A 93 7.43 26.90 -6.86
N THR A 94 6.76 25.90 -6.29
CA THR A 94 7.31 25.03 -5.25
C THR A 94 7.61 23.66 -5.84
N TYR A 95 8.78 23.13 -5.50
CA TYR A 95 9.20 21.77 -5.77
C TYR A 95 9.34 21.01 -4.46
N HIS A 96 8.90 19.75 -4.44
CA HIS A 96 9.15 18.80 -3.37
C HIS A 96 9.87 17.58 -3.92
N SER A 97 10.97 17.20 -3.29
CA SER A 97 11.75 16.00 -3.61
C SER A 97 11.41 14.87 -2.66
N VAL A 98 10.89 13.75 -3.19
CA VAL A 98 10.57 12.57 -2.37
C VAL A 98 11.84 11.89 -1.83
N GLN A 99 12.96 12.01 -2.54
CA GLN A 99 14.19 11.31 -2.20
C GLN A 99 14.82 11.78 -0.87
N ASP A 100 14.66 13.07 -0.54
CA ASP A 100 15.22 13.68 0.67
C ASP A 100 14.20 14.44 1.51
N GLY A 101 12.93 14.47 1.09
CA GLY A 101 11.82 15.12 1.81
C GLY A 101 11.94 16.65 1.86
N LYS A 102 12.71 17.26 0.94
CA LYS A 102 12.97 18.70 0.96
C LYS A 102 12.16 19.47 -0.06
N PHE A 103 11.93 20.73 0.26
CA PHE A 103 11.26 21.69 -0.60
C PHE A 103 12.25 22.70 -1.18
N ALA A 104 12.05 23.06 -2.45
CA ALA A 104 12.63 24.26 -3.05
C ALA A 104 11.49 25.19 -3.47
N THR A 105 11.60 26.47 -3.14
CA THR A 105 10.57 27.49 -3.43
C THR A 105 11.14 28.61 -4.30
N GLY A 106 10.27 29.41 -4.91
CA GLY A 106 10.69 30.53 -5.75
C GLY A 106 11.12 30.13 -7.17
N LEU A 107 10.82 28.89 -7.59
CA LEU A 107 11.14 28.43 -8.94
C LEU A 107 10.29 29.15 -9.98
N THR A 108 10.78 29.14 -11.22
CA THR A 108 10.05 29.67 -12.37
C THR A 108 9.88 28.57 -13.41
N LEU A 109 8.65 28.39 -13.91
CA LEU A 109 8.34 27.57 -15.08
C LEU A 109 8.00 28.49 -16.24
N ARG A 110 8.65 28.29 -17.38
CA ARG A 110 8.43 29.04 -18.62
C ARG A 110 8.30 28.10 -19.79
N GLY A 111 7.41 28.41 -20.73
CA GLY A 111 7.23 27.59 -21.90
C GLY A 111 6.32 28.19 -22.95
N THR A 112 5.93 27.34 -23.89
CA THR A 112 5.02 27.64 -24.97
C THR A 112 3.94 26.57 -25.02
N ALA A 113 2.69 27.03 -24.99
CA ALA A 113 1.51 26.22 -25.25
C ALA A 113 1.24 26.20 -26.76
N SER A 114 1.00 25.02 -27.30
CA SER A 114 0.68 24.78 -28.70
C SER A 114 -0.71 24.19 -28.84
N ASN A 115 -1.38 24.53 -29.92
CA ASN A 115 -2.65 23.93 -30.32
C ASN A 115 -2.39 22.67 -31.17
N SER A 116 -3.42 21.84 -31.30
CA SER A 116 -3.49 20.83 -32.36
C SER A 116 -4.61 21.19 -33.32
N GLY A 117 -4.27 21.25 -34.62
CA GLY A 117 -5.24 21.53 -35.67
C GLY A 117 -6.40 20.51 -35.71
N LYS A 118 -6.14 19.28 -35.26
CA LYS A 118 -7.10 18.16 -35.28
C LYS A 118 -8.20 18.26 -34.23
N ILE A 119 -7.95 18.92 -33.10
CA ILE A 119 -8.86 18.93 -31.93
C ILE A 119 -9.27 20.32 -31.47
N GLY A 120 -8.79 21.38 -32.14
CA GLY A 120 -9.20 22.78 -31.92
C GLY A 120 -8.91 23.31 -30.52
N ARG A 121 -7.95 22.73 -29.79
CA ARG A 121 -7.61 23.08 -28.40
C ARG A 121 -6.11 23.06 -28.17
N THR A 122 -5.69 23.55 -27.00
CA THR A 122 -4.32 23.41 -26.52
C THR A 122 -4.01 21.93 -26.31
N ASP A 123 -2.98 21.44 -26.99
CA ASP A 123 -2.63 20.01 -27.05
C ASP A 123 -1.21 19.72 -26.55
N GLY A 124 -0.36 20.76 -26.49
CA GLY A 124 1.00 20.63 -26.01
C GLY A 124 1.44 21.81 -25.16
N ILE A 125 2.29 21.56 -24.17
CA ILE A 125 3.06 22.57 -23.46
C ILE A 125 4.51 22.11 -23.42
N SER A 126 5.44 22.95 -23.87
CA SER A 126 6.87 22.65 -23.81
C SER A 126 7.65 23.82 -23.23
N GLY A 127 8.68 23.55 -22.45
CA GLY A 127 9.38 24.61 -21.74
C GLY A 127 10.44 24.08 -20.79
N ASN A 128 10.78 24.88 -19.79
CA ASN A 128 11.70 24.51 -18.72
C ASN A 128 11.25 25.08 -17.38
N TYR A 129 11.65 24.43 -16.29
CA TYR A 129 11.59 25.02 -14.95
C TYR A 129 13.00 25.22 -14.36
N SER A 130 13.12 26.17 -13.44
CA SER A 130 14.36 26.47 -12.72
C SER A 130 14.88 25.25 -11.95
N ASP A 131 16.20 25.13 -11.79
CA ASP A 131 16.82 24.09 -10.97
C ASP A 131 16.24 24.09 -9.54
N PRO A 132 15.75 22.96 -9.00
CA PRO A 132 15.23 22.87 -7.63
C PRO A 132 16.38 22.78 -6.61
N VAL A 133 17.16 23.85 -6.51
CA VAL A 133 18.32 23.97 -5.62
C VAL A 133 17.93 23.59 -4.18
N GLN A 134 18.84 22.94 -3.44
CA GLN A 134 18.66 22.43 -2.07
C GLN A 134 17.88 21.11 -1.93
N THR A 135 17.45 20.53 -3.05
CA THR A 135 16.86 19.18 -3.09
C THR A 135 17.79 18.17 -3.76
N ALA A 136 17.53 16.89 -3.55
CA ALA A 136 18.22 15.79 -4.23
C ALA A 136 18.04 15.82 -5.77
N ALA A 137 17.05 16.54 -6.29
CA ALA A 137 16.81 16.69 -7.72
C ALA A 137 17.62 17.82 -8.37
N ALA A 138 18.38 18.61 -7.60
CA ALA A 138 19.17 19.72 -8.11
C ALA A 138 20.29 19.21 -9.04
N SER A 139 20.40 19.79 -10.23
CA SER A 139 21.44 19.46 -11.22
C SER A 139 22.28 20.66 -11.65
N GLY A 140 22.03 21.86 -11.12
CA GLY A 140 22.69 23.10 -11.52
C GLY A 140 22.22 23.65 -12.87
N ALA A 141 21.13 23.11 -13.44
CA ALA A 141 20.65 23.46 -14.76
C ALA A 141 19.13 23.59 -14.79
N VAL A 142 18.60 24.37 -15.74
CA VAL A 142 17.16 24.39 -16.00
C VAL A 142 16.70 23.02 -16.50
N VAL A 143 15.53 22.60 -16.06
CA VAL A 143 15.01 21.26 -16.34
C VAL A 143 13.93 21.35 -17.42
N PRO A 144 14.13 20.70 -18.59
CA PRO A 144 13.15 20.73 -19.67
C PRO A 144 11.91 19.92 -19.33
N ILE A 145 10.77 20.39 -19.82
CA ILE A 145 9.47 19.75 -19.65
C ILE A 145 8.71 19.77 -20.98
N LYS A 146 8.02 18.66 -21.27
CA LYS A 146 7.09 18.50 -22.38
C LYS A 146 5.84 17.80 -21.87
N LEU A 147 4.69 18.40 -22.07
CA LEU A 147 3.38 17.91 -21.68
C LEU A 147 2.49 17.82 -22.92
N SER A 148 1.63 16.81 -22.92
CA SER A 148 0.59 16.55 -23.91
C SER A 148 -0.74 16.45 -23.19
N TYR A 149 -1.80 16.88 -23.87
CA TYR A 149 -3.14 16.83 -23.30
C TYR A 149 -3.59 15.38 -23.13
N SER A 150 -3.92 14.97 -21.90
CA SER A 150 -4.23 13.57 -21.62
C SER A 150 -5.62 13.19 -22.16
N SER A 151 -5.76 11.93 -22.59
CA SER A 151 -7.05 11.34 -22.93
C SER A 151 -8.01 11.24 -21.73
N LEU A 152 -7.47 11.30 -20.50
CA LEU A 152 -8.27 11.33 -19.27
C LEU A 152 -9.23 12.52 -19.20
N ASN A 153 -8.96 13.59 -19.95
CA ASN A 153 -9.85 14.74 -20.06
C ASN A 153 -11.21 14.43 -20.71
N PHE A 154 -11.33 13.32 -21.42
CA PHE A 154 -12.58 12.89 -22.06
C PHE A 154 -13.48 12.06 -21.13
N HIS A 155 -13.06 11.83 -19.88
CA HIS A 155 -13.83 11.12 -18.87
C HIS A 155 -14.35 12.09 -17.80
N THR A 156 -15.59 12.54 -17.95
CA THR A 156 -16.20 13.47 -16.98
C THR A 156 -16.38 12.82 -15.60
N ALA A 157 -15.96 13.55 -14.56
CA ALA A 157 -16.09 13.13 -13.17
C ALA A 157 -17.56 13.07 -12.74
N THR A 158 -17.95 11.99 -12.07
CA THR A 158 -19.26 11.83 -11.44
C THR A 158 -19.12 11.09 -10.10
N ALA A 159 -20.05 11.30 -9.17
CA ALA A 159 -19.98 10.67 -7.85
C ALA A 159 -19.97 9.13 -7.93
N SER A 160 -20.76 8.54 -8.84
CA SER A 160 -20.80 7.09 -9.06
C SER A 160 -19.52 6.55 -9.71
N LEU A 161 -18.82 7.36 -10.51
CA LEU A 161 -17.57 6.92 -11.12
C LEU A 161 -16.42 6.84 -10.12
N ILE A 162 -16.37 7.70 -9.08
CA ILE A 162 -15.29 7.61 -8.08
C ILE A 162 -15.58 6.61 -6.96
N GLU A 163 -16.83 6.19 -6.79
CA GLU A 163 -17.20 5.17 -5.80
C GLU A 163 -16.32 3.91 -5.93
N GLY A 164 -15.83 3.43 -4.78
CA GLY A 164 -15.05 2.21 -4.70
C GLY A 164 -13.84 2.34 -3.78
N THR A 165 -13.04 1.27 -3.73
CA THR A 165 -11.80 1.23 -2.96
C THR A 165 -10.60 1.24 -3.90
N TYR A 166 -9.62 2.05 -3.55
CA TYR A 166 -8.37 2.24 -4.27
C TYR A 166 -7.20 1.91 -3.36
N ARG A 167 -6.21 1.22 -3.91
CA ARG A 167 -4.99 0.84 -3.20
C ARG A 167 -3.77 1.21 -4.01
N GLY A 168 -2.76 1.70 -3.33
CA GLY A 168 -1.45 1.92 -3.93
C GLY A 168 -0.35 1.55 -2.97
N THR A 169 0.80 1.24 -3.53
CA THR A 169 2.05 1.21 -2.78
C THR A 169 2.44 2.66 -2.52
N GLY A 170 2.78 2.99 -1.28
CA GLY A 170 3.14 4.35 -0.92
C GLY A 170 4.63 4.57 -1.11
N LEU A 171 4.92 5.82 -1.42
CA LEU A 171 6.21 6.30 -1.88
C LEU A 171 7.13 6.72 -0.72
N PHE A 172 6.65 6.54 0.51
CA PHE A 172 7.21 7.03 1.77
C PHE A 172 7.17 5.97 2.89
N GLY A 173 7.44 4.71 2.57
CA GLY A 173 7.64 3.66 3.58
C GLY A 173 6.41 2.85 4.03
N GLY A 174 5.34 2.81 3.24
CA GLY A 174 4.14 1.99 3.51
C GLY A 174 3.16 2.05 2.35
N GLY A 175 2.08 1.25 2.36
CA GLY A 175 1.00 1.34 1.36
C GLY A 175 -0.10 2.33 1.76
N TRP A 176 -1.10 2.47 0.89
CA TRP A 176 -2.30 3.23 1.20
C TRP A 176 -3.54 2.55 0.63
N VAL A 177 -4.67 2.77 1.29
CA VAL A 177 -5.98 2.30 0.89
C VAL A 177 -7.00 3.37 1.19
N LEU A 178 -7.77 3.79 0.20
CA LEU A 178 -8.83 4.79 0.34
C LEU A 178 -10.12 4.23 -0.24
N THR A 179 -11.21 4.33 0.51
CA THR A 179 -12.56 3.94 0.08
C THR A 179 -13.41 5.20 -0.03
N VAL A 180 -14.09 5.34 -1.15
CA VAL A 180 -15.01 6.43 -1.45
C VAL A 180 -16.43 5.88 -1.52
N THR A 181 -17.33 6.43 -0.72
CA THR A 181 -18.76 6.09 -0.74
C THR A 181 -19.48 6.75 -1.92
N PRO A 182 -20.71 6.33 -2.27
CA PRO A 182 -21.49 7.00 -3.32
C PRO A 182 -21.71 8.50 -3.08
N GLN A 183 -21.68 8.95 -1.81
CA GLN A 183 -21.83 10.36 -1.43
C GLN A 183 -20.51 11.13 -1.46
N GLY A 184 -19.41 10.51 -1.91
CA GLY A 184 -18.09 11.12 -1.95
C GLY A 184 -17.42 11.21 -0.59
N GLN A 185 -17.88 10.47 0.43
CA GLN A 185 -17.16 10.39 1.71
C GLN A 185 -15.96 9.46 1.54
N LEU A 186 -14.80 9.91 1.99
CA LEU A 186 -13.53 9.19 1.86
C LEU A 186 -13.06 8.72 3.23
N SER A 187 -12.67 7.45 3.32
CA SER A 187 -12.06 6.88 4.52
C SER A 187 -10.97 5.88 4.16
N GLY A 188 -10.00 5.66 5.05
CA GLY A 188 -8.96 4.67 4.79
C GLY A 188 -7.69 4.89 5.60
N ARG A 189 -6.56 4.52 5.01
CA ARG A 189 -5.22 4.68 5.59
C ARG A 189 -4.19 5.07 4.55
N ILE A 190 -3.22 5.89 4.95
CA ILE A 190 -2.01 6.20 4.20
C ILE A 190 -0.84 5.99 5.17
N GLY A 191 -0.01 4.95 4.93
CA GLY A 191 0.99 4.52 5.92
C GLY A 191 0.33 4.21 7.28
N GLY A 192 0.90 4.68 8.38
CA GLY A 192 0.30 4.53 9.72
C GLY A 192 -0.88 5.46 10.01
N CYS A 193 -1.17 6.43 9.14
CA CYS A 193 -2.25 7.40 9.36
C CYS A 193 -3.62 6.86 8.96
N LEU A 194 -4.61 7.05 9.83
CA LEU A 194 -6.03 6.98 9.49
C LEU A 194 -6.43 8.22 8.70
N VAL A 195 -7.25 8.01 7.67
CA VAL A 195 -7.71 9.05 6.75
C VAL A 195 -9.22 9.14 6.80
N ALA A 196 -9.74 10.36 6.91
CA ALA A 196 -11.16 10.67 6.71
C ALA A 196 -11.31 11.97 5.91
N GLY A 197 -12.28 12.07 5.01
CA GLY A 197 -12.50 13.29 4.25
C GLY A 197 -13.48 13.12 3.10
N SER A 198 -13.18 13.72 1.95
CA SER A 198 -14.10 13.68 0.80
C SER A 198 -13.40 13.63 -0.55
N ALA A 199 -14.12 13.09 -1.54
CA ALA A 199 -13.76 13.03 -2.94
C ALA A 199 -15.01 13.31 -3.79
N THR A 200 -15.11 14.51 -4.37
CA THR A 200 -16.32 14.96 -5.10
C THR A 200 -15.96 15.55 -6.46
N PRO A 201 -16.82 15.43 -7.49
CA PRO A 201 -16.57 16.08 -8.78
C PRO A 201 -16.29 17.58 -8.61
N ARG A 202 -15.18 18.07 -9.17
CA ARG A 202 -14.74 19.46 -8.96
C ARG A 202 -15.64 20.47 -9.66
N ALA A 203 -16.03 20.17 -10.89
CA ALA A 203 -16.85 21.02 -11.73
C ALA A 203 -17.55 20.19 -12.82
N ALA A 204 -18.68 20.69 -13.33
CA ALA A 204 -19.39 20.07 -14.44
C ALA A 204 -18.48 19.94 -15.68
N GLY A 205 -18.47 18.76 -16.30
CA GLY A 205 -17.64 18.48 -17.49
C GLY A 205 -16.14 18.30 -17.22
N SER A 206 -15.68 18.47 -15.97
CA SER A 206 -14.28 18.27 -15.60
C SER A 206 -13.97 16.79 -15.31
N PRO A 207 -12.77 16.28 -15.63
CA PRO A 207 -12.32 14.94 -15.20
C PRO A 207 -11.84 14.91 -13.74
N LEU A 208 -11.79 16.07 -13.07
CA LEU A 208 -11.14 16.24 -11.78
C LEU A 208 -12.13 16.05 -10.62
N TYR A 209 -11.65 15.43 -9.55
CA TYR A 209 -12.33 15.36 -8.25
C TYR A 209 -11.60 16.23 -7.24
N SER A 210 -12.33 17.05 -6.49
CA SER A 210 -11.81 17.71 -5.29
C SER A 210 -11.58 16.70 -4.19
N LEU A 211 -10.39 16.71 -3.59
CA LEU A 211 -10.01 15.84 -2.49
C LEU A 211 -9.72 16.63 -1.22
N THR A 212 -10.18 16.09 -0.10
CA THR A 212 -9.75 16.52 1.24
C THR A 212 -9.44 15.29 2.06
N LEU A 213 -8.28 15.26 2.72
CA LEU A 213 -7.82 14.14 3.55
C LEU A 213 -7.44 14.68 4.92
N ASN A 214 -8.17 14.29 5.97
CA ASN A 214 -7.80 14.58 7.35
C ASN A 214 -7.05 13.38 7.91
N LEU A 215 -5.85 13.63 8.43
CA LEU A 215 -4.95 12.60 8.93
C LEU A 215 -5.01 12.54 10.45
N SER A 216 -5.18 11.33 10.97
CA SER A 216 -5.26 11.07 12.42
C SER A 216 -4.56 9.76 12.75
N GLY A 217 -4.17 9.60 14.02
CA GLY A 217 -3.47 8.43 14.50
C GLY A 217 -2.48 8.77 15.61
N ASP A 218 -1.81 7.75 16.12
CA ASP A 218 -0.68 7.92 17.03
C ASP A 218 0.48 8.62 16.30
N THR A 219 1.11 9.61 16.94
CA THR A 219 2.16 10.43 16.32
C THR A 219 3.43 9.63 16.02
N THR A 220 3.62 8.48 16.66
CA THR A 220 4.77 7.59 16.42
C THR A 220 4.63 6.85 15.08
N SER A 221 3.42 6.40 14.76
CA SER A 221 3.09 5.68 13.51
C SER A 221 2.58 6.60 12.40
N CYS A 222 1.98 7.72 12.75
CA CYS A 222 1.44 8.75 11.87
C CYS A 222 2.07 10.12 12.17
N GLY A 223 3.22 10.41 11.55
CA GLY A 223 3.92 11.69 11.71
C GLY A 223 3.11 12.91 11.23
N ALA A 224 2.05 12.70 10.44
CA ALA A 224 1.16 13.75 9.93
C ALA A 224 -0.18 13.83 10.70
N SER A 225 -0.28 13.22 11.89
CA SER A 225 -1.50 13.24 12.70
C SER A 225 -1.91 14.67 13.05
N GLY A 226 -3.20 14.98 12.88
CA GLY A 226 -3.76 16.32 13.12
C GLY A 226 -3.63 17.30 11.94
N THR A 227 -3.15 16.84 10.77
CA THR A 227 -3.04 17.68 9.57
C THR A 227 -4.16 17.42 8.57
N GLN A 228 -4.43 18.38 7.69
CA GLN A 228 -5.38 18.24 6.59
C GLN A 228 -4.68 18.48 5.25
N GLN A 229 -4.87 17.56 4.32
CA GLN A 229 -4.44 17.71 2.93
C GLN A 229 -5.62 18.12 2.05
N SER A 230 -5.34 18.98 1.07
CA SER A 230 -6.28 19.35 0.03
C SER A 230 -5.63 19.17 -1.34
N GLY A 231 -6.44 18.81 -2.34
CA GLY A 231 -5.92 18.57 -3.68
C GLY A 231 -6.95 17.99 -4.63
N ILE A 232 -6.46 17.25 -5.61
CA ILE A 232 -7.26 16.74 -6.73
C ILE A 232 -7.01 15.26 -6.97
N ALA A 233 -8.08 14.53 -7.32
CA ALA A 233 -7.99 13.20 -7.89
C ALA A 233 -8.39 13.17 -9.37
N VAL A 234 -7.83 12.20 -10.08
CA VAL A 234 -8.17 11.84 -11.46
C VAL A 234 -8.26 10.31 -11.55
N LEU A 235 -9.37 9.80 -12.09
CA LEU A 235 -9.51 8.37 -12.35
C LEU A 235 -8.71 7.98 -13.59
N ARG A 236 -8.16 6.77 -13.56
CA ARG A 236 -7.60 6.08 -14.71
C ARG A 236 -8.60 5.05 -15.21
N PHE A 237 -8.55 4.80 -16.51
CA PHE A 237 -9.49 3.92 -17.18
C PHE A 237 -8.74 2.83 -17.95
N ASP A 238 -9.36 1.66 -18.04
CA ASP A 238 -8.94 0.61 -18.97
C ASP A 238 -9.41 0.90 -20.40
N ALA A 239 -9.06 0.02 -21.33
CA ALA A 239 -9.46 0.14 -22.73
C ALA A 239 -10.98 0.09 -22.96
N ALA A 240 -11.75 -0.42 -21.99
CA ALA A 240 -13.22 -0.47 -22.04
C ALA A 240 -13.86 0.79 -21.42
N GLY A 241 -13.06 1.75 -20.93
CA GLY A 241 -13.56 2.94 -20.26
C GLY A 241 -14.06 2.69 -18.83
N THR A 242 -13.64 1.59 -18.20
CA THR A 242 -13.95 1.30 -16.79
C THR A 242 -12.83 1.85 -15.91
N PRO A 243 -13.15 2.53 -14.78
CA PRO A 243 -12.13 2.97 -13.86
C PRO A 243 -11.30 1.80 -13.33
N ASN A 244 -9.99 1.86 -13.51
CA ASN A 244 -9.03 0.83 -13.08
C ASN A 244 -7.98 1.37 -12.09
N GLY A 245 -8.03 2.67 -11.78
CA GLY A 245 -7.10 3.30 -10.85
C GLY A 245 -7.40 4.77 -10.61
N ILE A 246 -6.55 5.39 -9.81
CA ILE A 246 -6.65 6.78 -9.40
C ILE A 246 -5.25 7.39 -9.25
N TRP A 247 -5.15 8.66 -9.63
CA TRP A 247 -4.11 9.57 -9.19
C TRP A 247 -4.72 10.54 -8.18
N ALA A 248 -4.05 10.78 -7.06
CA ALA A 248 -4.35 11.89 -6.18
C ALA A 248 -3.12 12.77 -5.99
N PHE A 249 -3.30 14.07 -6.14
CA PHE A 249 -2.28 15.09 -5.98
C PHE A 249 -2.73 16.00 -4.85
N THR A 250 -2.13 15.86 -3.67
CA THR A 250 -2.50 16.67 -2.52
C THR A 250 -1.29 17.39 -1.94
N ARG A 251 -1.57 18.51 -1.29
CA ARG A 251 -0.62 19.28 -0.51
C ARG A 251 -1.27 19.68 0.81
N ASN A 252 -0.43 20.02 1.77
CA ASN A 252 -0.94 20.39 3.07
C ASN A 252 -1.79 21.67 2.98
N ALA A 253 -2.94 21.64 3.64
CA ALA A 253 -3.81 22.79 3.86
C ALA A 253 -3.66 23.32 5.29
N THR A 254 -3.35 22.45 6.27
CA THR A 254 -3.11 22.82 7.66
C THR A 254 -1.95 22.03 8.29
N GLY A 255 -0.97 22.74 8.86
CA GLY A 255 0.22 22.15 9.49
C GLY A 255 1.49 22.30 8.64
N PRO A 256 2.56 21.54 8.94
CA PRO A 256 3.85 21.64 8.24
C PRO A 256 3.76 21.25 6.77
N ASP A 257 4.52 21.91 5.89
CA ASP A 257 4.50 21.61 4.46
C ASP A 257 4.73 20.11 4.17
N ASN A 258 3.79 19.52 3.44
CA ASN A 258 3.86 18.14 2.98
C ASN A 258 3.08 17.99 1.68
N THR A 259 3.44 17.00 0.87
CA THR A 259 2.71 16.66 -0.36
C THR A 259 2.54 15.16 -0.48
N TYR A 260 1.40 14.75 -1.03
CA TYR A 260 1.17 13.35 -1.39
C TYR A 260 0.82 13.24 -2.87
N VAL A 261 1.54 12.35 -3.55
CA VAL A 261 1.15 11.83 -4.84
C VAL A 261 0.77 10.37 -4.65
N LEU A 262 -0.53 10.08 -4.72
CA LEU A 262 -1.04 8.72 -4.57
C LEU A 262 -1.36 8.16 -5.95
N ASN A 263 -0.60 7.15 -6.36
CA ASN A 263 -0.86 6.36 -7.56
C ASN A 263 -1.41 5.00 -7.13
N GLY A 264 -2.65 4.68 -7.46
CA GLY A 264 -3.30 3.48 -6.96
C GLY A 264 -4.23 2.81 -7.95
N ILE A 265 -4.33 1.50 -7.87
CA ILE A 265 -5.28 0.70 -8.64
C ILE A 265 -6.63 0.68 -7.94
N SER A 266 -7.71 0.59 -8.70
CA SER A 266 -9.03 0.34 -8.12
C SER A 266 -9.19 -1.15 -7.85
N ASP A 267 -9.94 -1.48 -6.81
CA ASP A 267 -10.47 -2.83 -6.69
C ASP A 267 -11.42 -3.15 -7.83
N PRO A 268 -11.59 -4.46 -8.12
CA PRO A 268 -12.71 -4.91 -8.92
C PRO A 268 -14.01 -4.38 -8.29
N ARG A 269 -14.82 -3.69 -9.10
CA ARG A 269 -16.15 -3.23 -8.70
C ARG A 269 -17.09 -4.43 -8.67
N THR A 270 -17.03 -5.23 -7.60
CA THR A 270 -17.88 -6.41 -7.46
C THR A 270 -19.25 -6.01 -6.90
N VAL A 271 -20.32 -6.49 -7.53
CA VAL A 271 -21.70 -6.39 -7.00
C VAL A 271 -21.90 -7.24 -5.73
N THR A 272 -21.04 -8.24 -5.52
CA THR A 272 -20.98 -9.03 -4.30
C THR A 272 -19.93 -8.47 -3.36
N PRO A 273 -20.26 -8.17 -2.09
CA PRO A 273 -19.27 -7.83 -1.08
C PRO A 273 -18.19 -8.92 -1.02
N PRO A 274 -16.90 -8.56 -0.93
CA PRO A 274 -15.84 -9.55 -0.76
C PRO A 274 -16.12 -10.40 0.49
N SER A 275 -15.98 -11.72 0.35
CA SER A 275 -16.27 -12.65 1.45
C SER A 275 -15.21 -12.51 2.55
N ALA A 276 -15.65 -12.34 3.79
CA ALA A 276 -14.79 -12.34 4.97
C ALA A 276 -14.24 -13.74 5.35
N THR A 277 -14.60 -14.80 4.61
CA THR A 277 -14.11 -16.18 4.83
C THR A 277 -13.15 -16.61 3.71
N PRO A 278 -11.83 -16.40 3.88
CA PRO A 278 -10.80 -16.86 2.96
C PRO A 278 -10.49 -18.35 3.12
N LEU A 279 -11.53 -19.19 3.23
CA LEU A 279 -11.41 -20.63 3.51
C LEU A 279 -10.48 -21.37 2.53
N SER A 280 -10.34 -20.92 1.28
CA SER A 280 -9.53 -21.61 0.27
C SER A 280 -8.01 -21.40 0.42
N VAL A 281 -7.55 -20.29 1.04
CA VAL A 281 -6.12 -20.01 1.23
C VAL A 281 -5.62 -20.41 2.63
N ALA A 282 -6.54 -20.79 3.52
CA ALA A 282 -6.16 -21.24 4.85
C ALA A 282 -5.20 -22.44 4.77
N GLY A 283 -4.13 -22.39 5.54
CA GLY A 283 -3.10 -23.42 5.50
C GLY A 283 -1.77 -22.99 6.08
N ASN A 284 -0.85 -23.93 6.13
CA ASN A 284 0.56 -23.70 6.41
C ASN A 284 1.30 -23.59 5.07
N TRP A 285 2.21 -22.63 4.97
CA TRP A 285 2.83 -22.24 3.72
C TRP A 285 4.34 -22.17 3.86
N GLN A 286 5.05 -22.54 2.80
CA GLN A 286 6.50 -22.37 2.65
C GLN A 286 6.87 -21.95 1.23
N GLY A 287 7.97 -21.23 1.08
CA GLY A 287 8.47 -20.87 -0.24
C GLY A 287 9.52 -19.78 -0.18
N SER A 288 9.44 -18.83 -1.11
CA SER A 288 10.44 -17.76 -1.20
C SER A 288 9.88 -16.37 -1.52
N PHE A 289 10.65 -15.38 -1.11
CA PHE A 289 10.57 -14.00 -1.57
C PHE A 289 11.58 -13.77 -2.70
N THR A 290 11.13 -13.08 -3.74
CA THR A 290 12.02 -12.45 -4.71
C THR A 290 12.16 -10.99 -4.33
N LEU A 291 13.31 -10.66 -3.74
CA LEU A 291 13.62 -9.31 -3.31
C LEU A 291 13.96 -8.43 -4.54
N PRO A 292 13.55 -7.15 -4.56
CA PRO A 292 13.97 -6.21 -5.59
C PRO A 292 15.49 -6.03 -5.63
N ALA A 293 16.01 -5.57 -6.78
CA ALA A 293 17.44 -5.33 -6.96
C ALA A 293 17.99 -4.36 -5.90
N GLY A 294 19.12 -4.72 -5.29
CA GLY A 294 19.76 -3.92 -4.23
C GLY A 294 19.18 -4.11 -2.83
N VAL A 295 18.15 -4.95 -2.65
CA VAL A 295 17.62 -5.30 -1.30
C VAL A 295 18.39 -6.48 -0.75
N ILE A 296 18.92 -6.31 0.47
CA ILE A 296 19.51 -7.37 1.26
C ILE A 296 18.46 -7.86 2.25
N GLY A 297 18.21 -9.17 2.26
CA GLY A 297 17.26 -9.80 3.17
C GLY A 297 17.21 -11.30 2.99
N ASP A 298 16.53 -11.97 3.92
CA ASP A 298 16.28 -13.41 3.84
C ASP A 298 15.22 -13.69 2.77
N THR A 299 15.46 -14.68 1.93
CA THR A 299 14.56 -15.02 0.81
C THR A 299 13.67 -16.21 1.09
N SER A 300 13.96 -17.04 2.07
CA SER A 300 13.07 -18.17 2.41
C SER A 300 11.98 -17.72 3.36
N VAL A 301 10.73 -18.10 3.10
CA VAL A 301 9.55 -17.71 3.87
C VAL A 301 8.74 -18.92 4.29
N TRP A 302 8.20 -18.85 5.50
CA TRP A 302 7.22 -19.79 6.05
C TRP A 302 6.09 -19.02 6.70
N GLY A 303 4.98 -19.69 6.95
CA GLY A 303 3.96 -19.17 7.83
C GLY A 303 2.62 -19.82 7.64
N SER A 304 1.56 -19.07 7.93
CA SER A 304 0.20 -19.59 7.96
C SER A 304 -0.81 -18.53 7.57
N VAL A 305 -1.94 -19.02 7.07
CA VAL A 305 -3.16 -18.24 6.86
C VAL A 305 -4.28 -18.94 7.61
N LEU A 306 -4.97 -18.20 8.46
CA LEU A 306 -6.13 -18.66 9.22
C LEU A 306 -7.41 -18.63 8.36
N PRO A 307 -8.43 -19.44 8.71
CA PRO A 307 -9.73 -19.46 8.00
C PRO A 307 -10.48 -18.12 7.94
N ASP A 308 -10.20 -17.19 8.85
CA ASP A 308 -10.74 -15.83 8.90
C ASP A 308 -9.87 -14.79 8.17
N GLY A 309 -8.75 -15.23 7.58
CA GLY A 309 -7.84 -14.40 6.81
C GLY A 309 -6.64 -13.90 7.56
N GLY A 310 -6.52 -14.16 8.86
CA GLY A 310 -5.30 -13.82 9.60
C GLY A 310 -4.08 -14.44 8.94
N LEU A 311 -3.19 -13.62 8.40
CA LEU A 311 -1.96 -14.00 7.73
C LEU A 311 -0.78 -13.71 8.65
N PHE A 312 0.16 -14.64 8.71
CA PHE A 312 1.48 -14.41 9.28
C PHE A 312 2.54 -15.16 8.49
N PHE A 313 3.42 -14.43 7.81
CA PHE A 313 4.62 -14.95 7.14
C PHE A 313 5.87 -14.44 7.83
N TYR A 314 6.91 -15.27 7.87
CA TYR A 314 8.19 -14.93 8.46
C TYR A 314 9.36 -15.54 7.69
N THR A 315 10.53 -14.92 7.79
CA THR A 315 11.76 -15.46 7.19
C THR A 315 12.56 -16.28 8.20
N ASN A 316 13.27 -17.32 7.75
CA ASN A 316 14.14 -18.09 8.64
C ASN A 316 15.42 -17.31 8.95
N SER A 317 15.55 -16.87 10.20
CA SER A 317 16.73 -16.20 10.70
C SER A 317 17.01 -16.65 12.13
N SER A 318 18.28 -16.69 12.52
CA SER A 318 18.73 -17.14 13.85
C SER A 318 18.50 -16.11 14.95
N ILE A 319 18.24 -14.84 14.61
CA ILE A 319 18.00 -13.74 15.55
C ILE A 319 16.94 -12.82 14.94
N ASN A 320 15.73 -12.81 15.54
CA ASN A 320 14.56 -12.00 15.19
C ASN A 320 14.11 -12.12 13.73
N HIS A 321 13.07 -12.89 13.43
CA HIS A 321 12.58 -13.07 12.07
C HIS A 321 12.07 -11.76 11.44
N ASN A 322 12.21 -11.58 10.12
CA ASN A 322 11.32 -10.64 9.43
C ASN A 322 9.91 -11.21 9.52
N ALA A 323 8.90 -10.37 9.74
CA ALA A 323 7.52 -10.81 9.90
C ALA A 323 6.57 -9.93 9.09
N LEU A 324 5.74 -10.54 8.26
CA LEU A 324 4.65 -9.94 7.50
C LEU A 324 3.34 -10.50 8.05
N TYR A 325 2.49 -9.67 8.63
CA TYR A 325 1.22 -10.11 9.17
C TYR A 325 0.10 -9.11 8.89
N GLY A 326 -1.14 -9.58 8.91
CA GLY A 326 -2.33 -8.77 8.63
C GLY A 326 -3.53 -9.66 8.39
N ARG A 327 -4.58 -9.15 7.76
CA ARG A 327 -5.75 -9.95 7.39
C ARG A 327 -5.96 -9.93 5.88
N LEU A 328 -6.24 -11.08 5.27
CA LEU A 328 -6.58 -11.18 3.85
C LEU A 328 -8.08 -11.03 3.62
N ILE A 329 -8.43 -10.30 2.56
CA ILE A 329 -9.78 -10.14 2.03
C ILE A 329 -9.81 -10.80 0.64
N ARG A 330 -10.86 -11.59 0.37
CA ARG A 330 -11.03 -12.31 -0.89
C ARG A 330 -11.93 -11.55 -1.87
N TYR A 331 -11.45 -11.27 -3.08
CA TYR A 331 -12.24 -10.59 -4.13
C TYR A 331 -13.01 -11.52 -5.05
N GLU A 332 -12.44 -12.69 -5.34
CA GLU A 332 -13.02 -13.61 -6.31
C GLU A 332 -13.32 -14.94 -5.64
N ASN A 333 -14.44 -15.55 -6.04
CA ASN A 333 -14.80 -16.91 -5.64
C ASN A 333 -14.82 -17.84 -6.87
N ASN A 334 -13.64 -18.07 -7.44
CA ASN A 334 -13.46 -18.97 -8.58
C ASN A 334 -12.88 -20.31 -8.08
N ALA A 335 -13.24 -21.41 -8.73
CA ALA A 335 -12.77 -22.75 -8.40
C ALA A 335 -11.25 -22.94 -8.56
N THR A 336 -10.60 -22.18 -9.46
CA THR A 336 -9.19 -22.39 -9.80
C THR A 336 -8.26 -21.22 -9.48
N ASN A 337 -8.79 -19.99 -9.42
CA ASN A 337 -7.96 -18.81 -9.24
C ASN A 337 -8.64 -17.74 -8.37
N ASN A 338 -8.11 -17.48 -7.18
CA ASN A 338 -8.72 -16.52 -6.25
C ASN A 338 -7.74 -15.39 -5.91
N ARG A 339 -8.17 -14.14 -6.10
CA ARG A 339 -7.41 -12.96 -5.67
C ARG A 339 -7.68 -12.60 -4.22
N PHE A 340 -6.61 -12.32 -3.48
CA PHE A 340 -6.60 -11.87 -2.09
C PHE A 340 -5.81 -10.59 -1.96
N VAL A 341 -6.29 -9.67 -1.13
CA VAL A 341 -5.51 -8.49 -0.72
C VAL A 341 -5.41 -8.40 0.79
N THR A 342 -4.42 -7.71 1.33
CA THR A 342 -4.51 -7.31 2.75
C THR A 342 -5.66 -6.33 2.96
N ALA A 343 -6.34 -6.51 4.09
CA ALA A 343 -7.10 -5.47 4.74
C ALA A 343 -6.16 -4.29 5.06
N ASN A 344 -6.75 -3.17 5.44
CA ASN A 344 -6.05 -1.95 5.82
C ASN A 344 -5.12 -2.09 7.06
N ASP A 345 -4.75 -3.31 7.45
CA ASP A 345 -4.05 -3.68 8.68
C ASP A 345 -2.73 -4.44 8.44
N GLY A 346 -2.26 -4.55 7.20
CA GLY A 346 -0.99 -5.22 6.88
C GLY A 346 0.21 -4.53 7.53
N VAL A 347 1.11 -5.33 8.12
CA VAL A 347 2.31 -4.85 8.83
C VAL A 347 3.52 -5.68 8.45
N PHE A 348 4.67 -5.02 8.27
CA PHE A 348 5.95 -5.67 8.06
C PHE A 348 6.99 -5.21 9.08
N PHE A 349 7.58 -6.16 9.79
CA PHE A 349 8.72 -5.99 10.66
C PHE A 349 10.02 -6.34 9.92
N ASN A 350 10.95 -5.39 9.84
CA ASN A 350 12.29 -5.63 9.29
C ASN A 350 13.31 -5.67 10.43
N ARG A 351 13.88 -6.84 10.68
CA ARG A 351 14.89 -7.07 11.73
C ARG A 351 16.17 -6.26 11.51
N LEU A 352 16.53 -5.97 10.26
CA LEU A 352 17.81 -5.36 9.90
C LEU A 352 17.84 -3.84 10.10
N LEU A 353 16.69 -3.21 10.39
CA LEU A 353 16.57 -1.74 10.53
C LEU A 353 16.20 -1.31 11.94
N ALA A 354 16.77 -1.95 12.95
CA ALA A 354 16.47 -1.73 14.37
C ALA A 354 16.64 -0.26 14.88
N ASN A 355 17.03 0.68 14.02
CA ASN A 355 17.21 2.09 14.36
C ASN A 355 16.13 3.05 13.78
N THR A 356 15.13 2.56 13.01
CA THR A 356 14.17 3.44 12.29
C THR A 356 12.68 3.16 12.53
N GLY A 357 12.27 2.65 13.69
CA GLY A 357 10.85 2.32 13.94
C GLY A 357 10.49 0.96 13.33
N ALA A 358 10.62 -0.09 14.13
CA ALA A 358 10.81 -1.47 13.68
C ALA A 358 9.66 -2.11 12.87
N TYR A 359 8.50 -1.44 12.76
CA TYR A 359 7.33 -1.91 12.04
C TYR A 359 6.85 -0.88 11.03
N ASN A 360 6.41 -1.37 9.88
CA ASN A 360 5.83 -0.56 8.84
C ASN A 360 4.38 -0.96 8.64
N GLU A 361 3.50 0.03 8.63
CA GLU A 361 2.06 -0.17 8.57
C GLU A 361 1.50 0.01 7.16
N SER A 362 0.27 -0.47 6.98
CA SER A 362 -0.46 -0.45 5.70
C SER A 362 0.30 -1.15 4.57
N VAL A 363 0.99 -2.24 4.89
CA VAL A 363 1.64 -3.07 3.88
C VAL A 363 0.57 -3.73 3.02
N LEU A 364 0.56 -3.37 1.74
CA LEU A 364 -0.34 -3.96 0.77
C LEU A 364 0.20 -5.30 0.32
N ILE A 365 -0.57 -6.36 0.48
CA ILE A 365 -0.38 -7.64 -0.17
C ILE A 365 -1.43 -7.73 -1.28
N ASP A 366 -1.00 -8.15 -2.46
CA ASP A 366 -1.88 -8.53 -3.56
C ASP A 366 -1.43 -9.91 -4.04
N GLY A 367 -2.26 -10.91 -3.80
CA GLY A 367 -1.94 -12.31 -3.96
C GLY A 367 -2.99 -13.04 -4.77
N THR A 368 -2.54 -14.08 -5.45
CA THR A 368 -3.32 -14.95 -6.30
C THR A 368 -3.10 -16.38 -5.84
N LEU A 369 -4.20 -17.06 -5.49
CA LEU A 369 -4.24 -18.45 -5.10
C LEU A 369 -4.65 -19.30 -6.29
N GLN A 370 -3.77 -20.21 -6.69
CA GLN A 370 -4.05 -21.25 -7.65
C GLN A 370 -4.45 -22.52 -6.92
N SER A 371 -5.53 -23.14 -7.39
CA SER A 371 -6.03 -24.43 -6.91
C SER A 371 -6.02 -25.45 -8.04
N THR A 372 -5.79 -26.72 -7.72
CA THR A 372 -5.78 -27.78 -8.74
C THR A 372 -7.21 -28.00 -9.28
N PRO A 373 -7.42 -28.01 -10.61
CA PRO A 373 -8.74 -28.22 -11.20
C PRO A 373 -9.43 -29.48 -10.66
N GLY A 374 -10.66 -29.34 -10.15
CA GLY A 374 -11.43 -30.45 -9.58
C GLY A 374 -11.10 -30.80 -8.12
N SER A 375 -10.17 -30.08 -7.47
CA SER A 375 -9.91 -30.17 -6.02
C SER A 375 -10.13 -28.82 -5.34
N SER A 376 -10.58 -28.81 -4.09
CA SER A 376 -10.59 -27.61 -3.25
C SER A 376 -9.22 -27.30 -2.64
N THR A 377 -8.16 -28.01 -3.05
CA THR A 377 -6.84 -27.91 -2.44
C THR A 377 -6.01 -26.85 -3.17
N ALA A 378 -5.49 -25.89 -2.40
CA ALA A 378 -4.60 -24.88 -2.94
C ALA A 378 -3.22 -25.48 -3.29
N SER A 379 -2.66 -25.08 -4.43
CA SER A 379 -1.35 -25.55 -4.91
C SER A 379 -0.27 -24.48 -4.84
N LEU A 380 -0.64 -23.22 -5.06
CA LEU A 380 0.29 -22.09 -5.07
C LEU A 380 -0.42 -20.83 -4.60
N PHE A 381 0.18 -20.10 -3.67
CA PHE A 381 -0.19 -18.74 -3.35
C PHE A 381 0.99 -17.83 -3.68
N SER A 382 0.78 -16.91 -4.62
CA SER A 382 1.86 -16.04 -5.12
C SER A 382 1.36 -14.63 -5.28
N GLY A 383 2.24 -13.64 -5.17
CA GLY A 383 1.82 -12.26 -5.24
C GLY A 383 2.94 -11.29 -4.95
N THR A 384 2.54 -10.08 -4.55
CA THR A 384 3.44 -8.99 -4.22
C THR A 384 3.07 -8.34 -2.90
N PHE A 385 4.08 -7.78 -2.22
CA PHE A 385 3.87 -6.82 -1.16
C PHE A 385 4.87 -5.66 -1.23
N SER A 386 4.49 -4.49 -0.71
CA SER A 386 5.38 -3.32 -0.65
C SER A 386 6.47 -3.53 0.41
N TYR A 387 7.74 -3.59 0.01
CA TYR A 387 8.85 -3.66 0.98
C TYR A 387 9.09 -2.26 1.57
N PRO A 388 8.90 -2.07 2.87
CA PRO A 388 8.77 -0.71 3.41
C PRO A 388 10.04 0.13 3.39
N THR A 389 11.20 -0.51 3.28
CA THR A 389 12.49 0.15 3.47
C THR A 389 13.10 0.61 2.16
N GLN A 390 12.33 0.49 1.08
CA GLN A 390 12.72 0.98 -0.23
C GLN A 390 11.97 2.26 -0.52
N PRO A 391 12.71 3.36 -0.82
CA PRO A 391 12.12 4.53 -1.43
C PRO A 391 11.25 4.10 -2.60
N GLY A 392 9.98 4.49 -2.51
CA GLY A 392 8.86 4.20 -3.37
C GLY A 392 8.53 2.79 -3.86
N GLY A 393 8.70 1.83 -2.95
CA GLY A 393 7.69 0.77 -2.83
C GLY A 393 7.72 -0.30 -3.91
N ALA A 394 8.90 -0.61 -4.46
CA ALA A 394 9.06 -1.74 -5.38
C ALA A 394 8.48 -3.03 -4.75
N PRO A 395 7.63 -3.76 -5.50
CA PRO A 395 6.95 -4.92 -4.95
C PRO A 395 7.95 -6.07 -4.71
N THR A 396 8.08 -6.51 -3.46
CA THR A 396 8.66 -7.82 -3.17
C THR A 396 7.67 -8.89 -3.60
N ARG A 397 8.12 -9.83 -4.43
CA ARG A 397 7.25 -10.94 -4.84
C ARG A 397 7.37 -12.06 -3.83
N PHE A 398 6.27 -12.76 -3.58
CA PHE A 398 6.28 -14.01 -2.84
C PHE A 398 5.69 -15.13 -3.69
N SER A 399 6.19 -16.34 -3.47
CA SER A 399 5.68 -17.56 -4.07
C SER A 399 5.77 -18.67 -3.03
N VAL A 400 4.61 -19.13 -2.55
CA VAL A 400 4.52 -20.12 -1.49
C VAL A 400 3.59 -21.27 -1.87
N THR A 401 3.93 -22.46 -1.39
CA THR A 401 3.20 -23.72 -1.59
C THR A 401 2.82 -24.29 -0.23
N PRO A 402 1.83 -25.20 -0.14
CA PRO A 402 1.49 -25.86 1.11
C PRO A 402 2.73 -26.50 1.75
N ASP A 403 2.92 -26.24 3.05
CA ASP A 403 4.05 -26.75 3.82
C ASP A 403 3.78 -28.20 4.27
N PRO A 404 4.48 -29.20 3.70
CA PRO A 404 4.24 -30.60 4.02
C PRO A 404 4.66 -30.95 5.44
N LEU A 405 5.56 -30.19 6.07
CA LEU A 405 5.99 -30.43 7.46
C LEU A 405 4.85 -30.20 8.47
N TYR A 406 3.87 -29.38 8.08
CA TYR A 406 2.71 -29.05 8.91
C TYR A 406 1.40 -29.57 8.28
N ALA A 407 1.48 -30.62 7.46
CA ALA A 407 0.29 -31.35 7.01
C ALA A 407 -0.32 -32.14 8.17
N LEU A 408 -1.66 -32.14 8.27
CA LEU A 408 -2.36 -32.97 9.24
C LEU A 408 -2.31 -34.45 8.79
N PRO A 409 -1.92 -35.40 9.65
CA PRO A 409 -1.95 -36.81 9.30
C PRO A 409 -3.37 -37.29 8.98
N SER A 410 -3.50 -38.20 8.03
CA SER A 410 -4.79 -38.78 7.64
C SER A 410 -5.52 -39.38 8.84
N GLY A 411 -6.83 -39.10 8.96
CA GLY A 411 -7.68 -39.60 10.05
C GLY A 411 -7.52 -38.89 11.39
N LYS A 412 -6.70 -37.83 11.48
CA LYS A 412 -6.63 -36.96 12.66
C LYS A 412 -7.55 -35.75 12.49
N VAL A 413 -8.03 -35.22 13.63
CA VAL A 413 -8.81 -33.98 13.71
C VAL A 413 -8.02 -32.99 14.56
N PRO A 414 -7.82 -31.74 14.13
CA PRO A 414 -7.05 -30.76 14.90
C PRO A 414 -7.69 -30.51 16.27
N ASN A 415 -6.96 -30.81 17.34
CA ASN A 415 -7.38 -30.61 18.72
C ASN A 415 -6.16 -30.26 19.60
N PRO A 416 -6.23 -29.26 20.50
CA PRO A 416 -5.18 -28.95 21.47
C PRO A 416 -4.63 -30.18 22.22
N ALA A 417 -5.48 -31.17 22.50
CA ALA A 417 -5.05 -32.43 23.12
C ALA A 417 -4.01 -33.21 22.30
N LEU A 418 -3.99 -33.07 20.97
CA LEU A 418 -3.00 -33.73 20.10
C LEU A 418 -1.60 -33.13 20.24
N ILE A 419 -1.51 -31.86 20.61
CA ILE A 419 -0.28 -31.08 20.63
C ILE A 419 0.24 -30.84 22.05
N VAL A 420 -0.27 -31.60 23.02
CA VAL A 420 0.23 -31.59 24.40
C VAL A 420 1.71 -31.98 24.44
N GLY A 421 2.48 -31.22 25.22
CA GLY A 421 3.88 -31.50 25.43
C GLY A 421 4.69 -30.25 25.78
N THR A 422 5.96 -30.48 26.08
CA THR A 422 6.95 -29.42 26.27
C THR A 422 7.77 -29.27 25.01
N TYR A 423 7.97 -28.04 24.56
CA TYR A 423 8.64 -27.67 23.32
C TYR A 423 9.76 -26.69 23.63
N LYS A 424 10.93 -26.91 23.05
CA LYS A 424 12.09 -26.02 23.21
C LYS A 424 12.53 -25.50 21.86
N MET A 425 12.77 -24.20 21.77
CA MET A 425 13.35 -23.61 20.56
C MET A 425 14.79 -24.10 20.36
N ALA A 426 15.16 -24.36 19.10
CA ALA A 426 16.51 -24.74 18.73
C ALA A 426 17.50 -23.56 18.73
N GLY A 427 17.01 -22.31 18.80
CA GLY A 427 17.81 -21.09 18.78
C GLY A 427 17.16 -19.94 19.55
N ALA A 428 17.76 -18.75 19.44
CA ALA A 428 17.24 -17.52 20.04
C ALA A 428 15.98 -17.05 19.30
N GLY A 429 14.90 -16.82 20.04
CA GLY A 429 13.66 -16.24 19.55
C GLY A 429 13.64 -14.72 19.67
N PHE A 430 12.42 -14.15 19.72
CA PHE A 430 12.24 -12.71 19.86
C PHE A 430 12.89 -12.20 21.14
N GLY A 431 13.77 -11.20 21.02
CA GLY A 431 14.55 -10.65 22.14
C GLY A 431 15.89 -11.35 22.39
N GLY A 432 16.27 -12.34 21.56
CA GLY A 432 17.55 -13.04 21.68
C GLY A 432 17.54 -14.23 22.65
N ASP A 433 16.39 -14.53 23.26
CA ASP A 433 16.24 -15.60 24.25
C ASP A 433 15.75 -16.91 23.65
N THR A 434 16.25 -18.04 24.16
CA THR A 434 15.58 -19.33 23.92
C THR A 434 14.37 -19.45 24.84
N THR A 435 13.33 -20.15 24.42
CA THR A 435 12.06 -20.28 25.15
C THR A 435 11.68 -21.74 25.20
N THR A 436 11.28 -22.18 26.39
CA THR A 436 10.66 -23.48 26.61
C THR A 436 9.19 -23.26 26.93
N LEU A 437 8.30 -23.86 26.14
CA LEU A 437 6.85 -23.76 26.29
C LEU A 437 6.27 -25.13 26.65
N THR A 438 5.23 -25.15 27.46
CA THR A 438 4.40 -26.33 27.71
C THR A 438 2.98 -26.03 27.26
N VAL A 439 2.41 -26.95 26.48
CA VAL A 439 1.02 -26.93 26.05
C VAL A 439 0.24 -27.98 26.83
N PHE A 440 -0.81 -27.55 27.52
CA PHE A 440 -1.69 -28.41 28.29
C PHE A 440 -2.90 -28.88 27.46
N ALA A 441 -3.58 -29.92 27.95
CA ALA A 441 -4.70 -30.55 27.23
C ALA A 441 -5.92 -29.62 27.03
N ASP A 442 -6.08 -28.62 27.89
CA ASP A 442 -7.08 -27.57 27.79
C ASP A 442 -6.68 -26.42 26.85
N GLY A 443 -5.50 -26.54 26.22
CA GLY A 443 -4.93 -25.55 25.31
C GLY A 443 -4.16 -24.42 26.01
N ALA A 444 -4.02 -24.42 27.34
CA ALA A 444 -3.18 -23.44 28.01
C ALA A 444 -1.71 -23.56 27.55
N ILE A 445 -1.08 -22.43 27.27
CA ILE A 445 0.35 -22.32 26.99
C ILE A 445 1.00 -21.63 28.18
N THR A 446 2.01 -22.27 28.77
CA THR A 446 2.91 -21.61 29.72
C THR A 446 4.36 -21.80 29.29
N GLY A 447 5.28 -21.01 29.83
CA GLY A 447 6.69 -21.23 29.56
C GLY A 447 7.61 -20.25 30.23
N LEU A 448 8.90 -20.42 29.96
CA LEU A 448 9.97 -19.57 30.48
C LEU A 448 11.02 -19.30 29.39
N THR A 449 11.46 -18.05 29.28
CA THR A 449 12.62 -17.68 28.48
C THR A 449 13.93 -17.87 29.25
N THR A 450 15.07 -17.91 28.56
CA THR A 450 16.39 -17.94 29.20
C THR A 450 16.68 -16.72 30.08
N SER A 451 16.06 -15.58 29.79
CA SER A 451 16.12 -14.35 30.59
C SER A 451 15.16 -14.33 31.78
N GLY A 452 14.32 -15.36 31.96
CA GLY A 452 13.38 -15.46 33.09
C GLY A 452 12.03 -14.79 32.87
N CYS A 453 11.67 -14.44 31.63
CA CYS A 453 10.31 -14.02 31.29
C CYS A 453 9.37 -15.22 31.32
N GLU A 454 8.27 -15.10 32.05
CA GLU A 454 7.18 -16.06 31.97
C GLU A 454 6.41 -15.86 30.67
N VAL A 455 5.95 -16.94 30.06
CA VAL A 455 5.10 -16.91 28.87
C VAL A 455 3.74 -17.45 29.25
N ALA A 456 2.69 -16.77 28.79
CA ALA A 456 1.31 -17.22 28.92
C ALA A 456 0.60 -17.08 27.58
N GLY A 457 -0.35 -17.98 27.30
CA GLY A 457 -1.21 -17.90 26.12
C GLY A 457 -2.25 -19.02 26.12
N LYS A 458 -3.11 -19.04 25.11
CA LYS A 458 -4.12 -20.08 24.95
C LYS A 458 -4.30 -20.49 23.50
N LEU A 459 -4.38 -21.79 23.28
CA LEU A 459 -4.82 -22.39 22.02
C LEU A 459 -6.32 -22.60 22.08
N LEU A 460 -7.02 -21.98 21.14
CA LEU A 460 -8.40 -22.31 20.85
C LEU A 460 -8.42 -23.54 19.94
N GLY A 461 -9.47 -24.35 20.11
CA GLY A 461 -9.63 -25.62 19.41
C GLY A 461 -9.84 -25.50 17.90
N GLU A 462 -10.50 -26.50 17.32
CA GLU A 462 -10.72 -26.60 15.88
C GLU A 462 -11.35 -25.33 15.29
N LEU A 463 -10.74 -24.80 14.22
CA LEU A 463 -11.18 -23.60 13.50
C LEU A 463 -12.16 -23.90 12.37
N GLY A 464 -12.79 -25.07 12.38
CA GLY A 464 -13.74 -25.55 11.36
C GLY A 464 -13.12 -25.80 9.98
N SER A 465 -11.79 -25.80 9.86
CA SER A 465 -11.08 -26.00 8.59
C SER A 465 -10.61 -27.44 8.34
N GLY A 466 -10.59 -28.29 9.36
CA GLY A 466 -9.96 -29.62 9.28
C GLY A 466 -8.45 -29.58 9.01
N LEU A 467 -7.81 -28.39 9.08
CA LEU A 467 -6.38 -28.20 8.85
C LEU A 467 -5.61 -28.24 10.17
N ASN A 468 -4.31 -28.52 10.09
CA ASN A 468 -3.37 -28.40 11.21
C ASN A 468 -3.07 -26.92 11.54
N LEU A 469 -4.11 -26.23 12.01
CA LEU A 469 -4.11 -24.82 12.39
C LEU A 469 -4.90 -24.65 13.68
N TYR A 470 -4.27 -24.04 14.66
CA TYR A 470 -4.86 -23.71 15.97
C TYR A 470 -4.84 -22.20 16.12
N ARG A 471 -5.89 -21.59 16.66
CA ARG A 471 -5.86 -20.15 16.96
C ARG A 471 -5.18 -19.94 18.29
N VAL A 472 -4.28 -18.96 18.33
CA VAL A 472 -3.60 -18.56 19.55
C VAL A 472 -4.17 -17.23 20.01
N GLU A 473 -4.52 -17.14 21.28
CA GLU A 473 -5.01 -15.91 21.92
C GLU A 473 -4.21 -15.60 23.18
N ALA A 474 -4.21 -14.32 23.54
CA ALA A 474 -3.60 -13.78 24.75
C ALA A 474 -2.14 -14.23 24.97
N PHE A 475 -1.39 -14.47 23.88
CA PHE A 475 0.01 -14.86 23.96
C PHE A 475 0.85 -13.66 24.38
N GLY A 476 1.60 -13.77 25.47
CA GLY A 476 2.37 -12.65 25.99
C GLY A 476 3.49 -13.09 26.90
N TYR A 477 4.36 -12.12 27.19
CA TYR A 477 5.46 -12.25 28.13
C TYR A 477 5.08 -11.52 29.41
N LEU A 478 5.38 -12.12 30.56
CA LEU A 478 5.07 -11.60 31.88
C LEU A 478 6.35 -11.48 32.70
N ASN A 479 6.38 -10.52 33.63
CA ASN A 479 7.41 -10.49 34.65
C ASN A 479 7.24 -11.73 35.54
N SER A 480 8.31 -12.50 35.73
CA SER A 480 8.27 -13.53 36.76
C SER A 480 8.37 -12.84 38.13
N PRO A 481 7.47 -13.15 39.09
CA PRO A 481 7.49 -12.57 40.42
C PRO A 481 8.76 -12.91 41.23
N ASN A 482 9.55 -13.89 40.79
CA ASN A 482 10.73 -14.39 41.48
C ASN A 482 12.03 -14.25 40.67
N ALA A 483 12.03 -13.58 39.52
CA ALA A 483 13.23 -13.46 38.68
C ALA A 483 14.18 -12.35 39.16
N PRO A 484 15.50 -12.57 39.12
CA PRO A 484 16.51 -11.56 39.48
C PRO A 484 16.65 -10.43 38.43
N ILE A 485 15.99 -10.55 37.28
CA ILE A 485 16.06 -9.60 36.15
C ILE A 485 14.61 -9.25 35.73
N THR A 486 14.33 -7.97 35.49
CA THR A 486 13.04 -7.52 34.92
C THR A 486 12.91 -7.98 33.46
N CYS A 487 11.75 -8.55 33.11
CA CYS A 487 11.52 -9.07 31.76
C CYS A 487 11.35 -7.91 30.76
N GLY A 488 12.36 -7.67 29.91
CA GLY A 488 12.30 -6.61 28.89
C GLY A 488 11.16 -6.79 27.86
N LEU A 489 10.65 -8.02 27.72
CA LEU A 489 9.54 -8.37 26.82
C LEU A 489 8.16 -8.20 27.45
N SER A 490 8.04 -8.06 28.77
CA SER A 490 6.75 -8.07 29.47
C SER A 490 5.92 -6.80 29.31
N SER A 491 6.49 -5.75 28.73
CA SER A 491 5.79 -4.51 28.38
C SER A 491 5.03 -4.61 27.05
N GLY A 492 5.21 -5.71 26.31
CA GLY A 492 4.53 -5.94 25.03
C GLY A 492 3.03 -6.20 25.19
N PRO A 493 2.21 -5.86 24.18
CA PRO A 493 0.79 -6.20 24.20
C PRO A 493 0.56 -7.72 24.17
N ALA A 494 -0.61 -8.13 24.64
CA ALA A 494 -1.11 -9.47 24.35
C ALA A 494 -1.23 -9.67 22.83
N GLN A 495 -0.80 -10.83 22.36
CA GLN A 495 -0.70 -11.16 20.95
C GLN A 495 -1.69 -12.27 20.59
N SER A 496 -2.13 -12.28 19.33
CA SER A 496 -2.98 -13.32 18.78
C SER A 496 -2.44 -13.78 17.43
N GLY A 497 -2.82 -14.98 17.00
CA GLY A 497 -2.37 -15.53 15.74
C GLY A 497 -2.67 -17.00 15.62
N SER A 498 -1.68 -17.78 15.22
CA SER A 498 -1.85 -19.19 14.86
C SER A 498 -0.75 -20.09 15.40
N ALA A 499 -1.06 -21.36 15.56
CA ALA A 499 -0.09 -22.41 15.79
C ALA A 499 -0.32 -23.58 14.84
N ALA A 500 0.73 -24.36 14.61
CA ALA A 500 0.68 -25.59 13.82
C ALA A 500 1.70 -26.59 14.38
N ALA A 501 1.33 -27.88 14.42
CA ALA A 501 2.23 -28.93 14.91
C ALA A 501 3.00 -29.59 13.76
N GLN A 502 4.22 -30.01 14.03
CA GLN A 502 4.96 -30.88 13.12
C GLN A 502 4.74 -32.33 13.54
N PHE A 503 4.48 -33.19 12.58
CA PHE A 503 4.26 -34.62 12.80
C PHE A 503 5.39 -35.45 12.21
N ASP A 504 5.74 -36.56 12.87
CA ASP A 504 6.58 -37.60 12.27
C ASP A 504 5.76 -38.48 11.29
N ALA A 505 6.44 -39.43 10.65
CA ALA A 505 5.81 -40.37 9.73
C ALA A 505 4.74 -41.27 10.37
N ASN A 506 4.74 -41.40 11.70
CA ASN A 506 3.78 -42.18 12.47
C ASN A 506 2.59 -41.33 12.95
N GLY A 507 2.57 -40.02 12.65
CA GLY A 507 1.56 -39.09 13.09
C GLY A 507 1.71 -38.66 14.55
N ASN A 508 2.89 -38.82 15.16
CA ASN A 508 3.20 -38.28 16.47
C ASN A 508 3.69 -36.84 16.35
N VAL A 509 3.30 -35.97 17.28
CA VAL A 509 3.79 -34.60 17.31
C VAL A 509 5.26 -34.58 17.74
N VAL A 510 6.10 -33.96 16.92
CA VAL A 510 7.56 -33.82 17.14
C VAL A 510 8.01 -32.36 17.20
N GLY A 511 7.16 -31.41 16.82
CA GLY A 511 7.48 -29.99 16.87
C GLY A 511 6.24 -29.11 16.89
N LEU A 512 6.45 -27.84 17.15
CA LEU A 512 5.40 -26.83 17.25
C LEU A 512 5.89 -25.49 16.71
N ARG A 513 5.04 -24.86 15.91
CA ARG A 513 5.18 -23.48 15.45
C ARG A 513 4.07 -22.62 16.05
N ILE A 514 4.42 -21.47 16.63
CA ILE A 514 3.47 -20.45 17.09
C ILE A 514 3.86 -19.12 16.46
N LEU A 515 2.92 -18.46 15.80
CA LEU A 515 3.07 -17.20 15.08
C LEU A 515 2.02 -16.23 15.59
N THR A 516 2.43 -15.19 16.32
CA THR A 516 1.51 -14.24 16.94
C THR A 516 1.99 -12.80 16.76
N ALA A 517 1.04 -11.86 16.72
CA ALA A 517 1.30 -10.43 16.74
C ALA A 517 0.26 -9.69 17.59
N GLY A 518 0.65 -8.52 18.08
CA GLY A 518 -0.20 -7.66 18.90
C GLY A 518 0.14 -6.18 18.75
N LEU A 519 -0.84 -5.33 19.04
CA LEU A 519 -0.74 -3.87 19.09
C LEU A 519 -1.34 -3.40 20.41
N SER A 520 -0.58 -2.63 21.19
CA SER A 520 -1.07 -2.00 22.41
C SER A 520 -1.91 -0.76 22.08
N VAL A 521 -2.74 -0.31 23.04
CA VAL A 521 -3.48 0.95 22.92
C VAL A 521 -2.53 2.14 22.72
N ALA A 522 -1.31 2.07 23.27
CA ALA A 522 -0.27 3.09 23.12
C ALA A 522 0.52 2.97 21.81
N GLY A 523 0.10 2.12 20.86
CA GLY A 523 0.76 1.97 19.56
C GLY A 523 1.96 1.02 19.54
N THR A 524 2.30 0.39 20.67
CA THR A 524 3.44 -0.54 20.76
C THR A 524 3.11 -1.86 20.07
N ARG A 525 3.93 -2.27 19.11
CA ARG A 525 3.77 -3.55 18.40
C ARG A 525 4.71 -4.61 18.96
N ALA A 526 4.20 -5.83 19.06
CA ALA A 526 4.97 -7.03 19.32
C ALA A 526 4.59 -8.11 18.33
N HIS A 527 5.55 -8.97 18.00
CA HIS A 527 5.30 -10.22 17.30
C HIS A 527 6.14 -11.32 17.92
N THR A 528 5.73 -12.57 17.74
CA THR A 528 6.46 -13.74 18.21
C THR A 528 6.41 -14.81 17.13
N VAL A 529 7.60 -15.33 16.83
CA VAL A 529 7.79 -16.53 16.05
C VAL A 529 8.48 -17.54 16.96
N PHE A 530 7.76 -18.60 17.30
CA PHE A 530 8.28 -19.74 18.03
C PHE A 530 8.31 -20.93 17.08
N VAL A 531 9.47 -21.56 16.96
CA VAL A 531 9.63 -22.85 16.26
C VAL A 531 10.44 -23.75 17.19
N GLY A 532 9.78 -24.76 17.75
CA GLY A 532 10.36 -25.61 18.78
C GLY A 532 10.18 -27.09 18.52
N ALA A 533 11.17 -27.88 18.97
CA ALA A 533 11.10 -29.34 18.95
C ALA A 533 10.47 -29.85 20.25
N LYS A 534 9.63 -30.87 20.15
CA LYS A 534 9.06 -31.54 21.31
C LYS A 534 10.19 -32.19 22.10
N GLN A 535 10.21 -31.93 23.40
CA GLN A 535 11.15 -32.56 24.31
C GLN A 535 10.66 -33.98 24.61
N VAL A 536 11.58 -34.93 24.56
CA VAL A 536 11.32 -36.27 25.07
C VAL A 536 11.25 -36.14 26.59
N ALA A 537 10.21 -36.72 27.21
CA ALA A 537 10.17 -36.81 28.66
C ALA A 537 11.46 -37.52 29.14
N PRO A 538 12.17 -36.99 30.15
CA PRO A 538 13.37 -37.63 30.67
C PRO A 538 13.12 -39.04 31.18
#